data_AF-A0A0C2WGM6-F1
#
_entry.id   AF-A0A0C2WGM6-F1
#
_cell.length_a   1.000
_cell.length_b   1.000
_cell.length_c   1.000
_cell.angle_alpha   90.00
_cell.angle_beta   90.00
_cell.angle_gamma   90.00
#
_symmetry.space_group_name_H-M   'P 1'
#
loop_
_entity.id
_entity.type
_entity.pdbx_description
1 polymer ?
#
loop_
_entity_poly.entity_id
_entity_poly.type
_entity_poly.pdbx_seq_one_letter_code
_entity_poly.pdbx_strand_id
1 'polypeptide(L)'
;KLNQEQLRAYQIIVRHLDLTLAEQPPQPLRMIIYGAGGTGKSKVIQTVSEAFSAKGVQYMLVKSAYTGVAASLIDGKTTHTLASLSLNKDG
;
A
#
# COMPACT_ATOMS: atom_id res chain seq x y z
N LYS A 1 0.99 13.04 11.92
CA LYS A 1 2.47 13.17 11.85
C LYS A 1 3.06 11.77 11.92
N LEU A 2 3.99 11.40 11.04
CA LEU A 2 4.65 10.08 11.07
C LEU A 2 5.74 10.04 12.15
N ASN A 3 5.90 8.90 12.82
CA ASN A 3 7.09 8.66 13.65
C ASN A 3 8.31 8.33 12.77
N GLN A 4 9.51 8.18 13.35
CA GLN A 4 10.73 7.96 12.57
C GLN A 4 10.69 6.69 11.70
N GLU A 5 10.16 5.58 12.22
CA GLU A 5 10.07 4.31 11.49
C GLU A 5 9.03 4.35 10.36
N GLN A 6 7.88 4.97 10.64
CA GLN A 6 6.85 5.23 9.63
C GLN A 6 7.35 6.18 8.54
N LEU A 7 8.12 7.21 8.91
CA LEU A 7 8.73 8.15 7.97
C LEU A 7 9.78 7.45 7.10
N ARG A 8 10.61 6.57 7.69
CA ARG A 8 11.57 5.77 6.93
C ARG A 8 10.87 4.88 5.89
N ALA A 9 9.82 4.17 6.30
CA ALA A 9 9.02 3.35 5.39
C ALA A 9 8.41 4.17 4.25
N TYR A 10 7.82 5.32 4.59
CA TYR A 10 7.27 6.26 3.61
C TYR A 10 8.34 6.74 2.61
N GLN A 11 9.52 7.15 3.09
CA GLN A 11 10.61 7.64 2.24
C GLN A 11 11.14 6.58 1.27
N ILE A 12 11.26 5.32 1.72
CA ILE A 12 11.66 4.20 0.84
C ILE A 12 10.67 4.05 -0.32
N ILE A 13 9.37 4.05 -0.01
CA ILE A 13 8.31 3.89 -1.01
C ILE A 13 8.25 5.08 -1.97
N VAL A 14 8.31 6.31 -1.47
CA VAL A 14 8.27 7.52 -2.32
C VAL A 14 9.50 7.62 -3.20
N ARG A 15 10.70 7.31 -2.68
CA ARG A 15 11.92 7.28 -3.50
C ARG A 15 11.81 6.24 -4.62
N HIS A 16 11.26 5.06 -4.33
CA HIS A 16 11.02 4.03 -5.34
C HIS A 16 10.05 4.54 -6.43
N LEU A 17 8.97 5.21 -6.03
CA LEU A 17 8.04 5.84 -6.97
C LEU A 17 8.73 6.90 -7.83
N ASP A 18 9.51 7.80 -7.23
CA ASP A 18 10.20 8.88 -7.93
C ASP A 18 11.17 8.35 -8.99
N LEU A 19 11.95 7.31 -8.66
CA LEU A 19 12.82 6.64 -9.63
C LEU A 19 12.03 5.96 -10.76
N THR A 20 10.89 5.34 -10.43
CA THR A 20 9.99 4.73 -11.43
C THR A 20 9.44 5.78 -12.39
N LEU A 21 9.01 6.94 -11.89
CA LEU A 21 8.48 8.04 -12.71
C LEU A 21 9.56 8.75 -13.52
N ALA A 22 10.82 8.69 -13.09
CA ALA A 22 11.98 9.20 -13.82
C ALA A 22 12.52 8.21 -14.88
N GLU A 23 11.76 7.17 -15.22
CA GLU A 23 12.16 6.11 -16.17
C GLU A 23 13.47 5.39 -15.77
N GLN A 24 13.79 5.38 -14.47
CA GLN A 24 14.93 4.68 -13.88
C GLN A 24 14.43 3.66 -12.87
N PRO A 25 13.62 2.66 -13.30
CA PRO A 25 12.93 1.79 -12.37
C PRO A 25 13.95 1.04 -11.49
N PRO A 26 13.90 1.23 -10.16
CA PRO A 26 14.77 0.50 -9.26
C PRO A 26 14.38 -0.98 -9.25
N GLN A 27 15.19 -1.82 -8.59
CA GLN A 27 14.80 -3.21 -8.36
C GLN A 27 13.46 -3.29 -7.60
N PRO A 28 12.61 -4.31 -7.89
CA PRO A 28 11.30 -4.43 -7.27
C PRO A 28 11.35 -4.33 -5.74
N LEU A 29 10.65 -3.35 -5.17
CA LEU A 29 10.58 -3.17 -3.72
C LEU A 29 9.73 -4.27 -3.06
N ARG A 30 10.38 -5.12 -2.28
CA ARG A 30 9.73 -6.13 -1.42
C ARG A 30 9.97 -5.75 0.02
N MET A 31 8.94 -5.22 0.68
CA MET A 31 9.05 -4.66 2.02
C MET A 31 7.99 -5.24 2.94
N ILE A 32 8.39 -5.63 4.16
CA ILE A 32 7.49 -6.00 5.24
C ILE A 32 7.66 -4.98 6.37
N ILE A 33 6.57 -4.34 6.77
CA ILE A 33 6.54 -3.39 7.88
C ILE A 33 5.95 -4.10 9.10
N TYR A 34 6.80 -4.43 10.06
CA TYR A 34 6.40 -5.09 11.31
C TYR A 34 5.95 -4.09 12.38
N GLY A 35 5.21 -4.58 13.38
CA GLY A 35 4.81 -3.84 14.56
C GLY A 35 3.50 -4.37 15.14
N ALA A 36 3.30 -4.19 16.44
CA ALA A 36 2.09 -4.62 17.14
C ALA A 36 0.81 -3.99 16.53
N GLY A 37 -0.36 -4.57 16.83
CA GLY A 37 -1.64 -3.93 16.49
C GLY A 37 -1.72 -2.50 17.04
N GLY A 38 -2.30 -1.58 16.29
CA GLY A 38 -2.45 -0.18 16.73
C GLY A 38 -1.24 0.74 16.57
N THR A 39 -0.09 0.25 16.07
CA THR A 39 1.14 1.08 15.91
C THR A 39 1.14 2.03 14.71
N GLY A 40 -0.01 2.27 14.08
CA GLY A 40 -0.15 3.22 12.98
C GLY A 40 0.37 2.75 11.62
N LYS A 41 0.47 1.44 11.37
CA LYS A 41 0.82 0.90 10.03
C LYS A 41 -0.14 1.39 8.93
N SER A 42 -1.44 1.45 9.21
CA SER A 42 -2.43 2.01 8.27
C SER A 42 -2.17 3.48 7.95
N LYS A 43 -1.52 4.24 8.86
CA LYS A 43 -1.14 5.63 8.60
C LYS A 43 -0.06 5.73 7.51
N VAL A 44 0.88 4.78 7.48
CA VAL A 44 1.88 4.70 6.40
C VAL A 44 1.18 4.46 5.05
N ILE A 45 0.25 3.51 4.99
CA ILE A 45 -0.52 3.22 3.76
C ILE A 45 -1.30 4.45 3.30
N GLN A 46 -1.95 5.17 4.23
CA GLN A 46 -2.68 6.39 3.90
C GLN A 46 -1.75 7.47 3.33
N THR A 47 -0.63 7.76 3.98
CA THR A 47 0.28 8.82 3.54
C THR A 47 1.01 8.46 2.23
N VAL A 48 1.28 7.18 1.99
CA VAL A 48 1.73 6.69 0.67
C VAL A 48 0.65 6.93 -0.39
N SER A 49 -0.61 6.62 -0.09
CA SER A 49 -1.73 6.84 -1.03
C SER A 49 -1.88 8.32 -1.39
N GLU A 50 -1.76 9.20 -0.40
CA GLU A 50 -1.75 10.66 -0.59
C GLU A 50 -0.59 11.11 -1.50
N ALA A 51 0.61 10.53 -1.36
CA ALA A 51 1.76 10.85 -2.21
C ALA A 51 1.57 10.42 -3.68
N PHE A 52 0.98 9.24 -3.93
CA PHE A 52 0.64 8.80 -5.28
C PHE A 52 -0.42 9.71 -5.91
N SER A 53 -1.45 10.09 -5.14
CA SER A 53 -2.50 11.01 -5.59
C SER A 53 -1.97 12.42 -5.87
N ALA A 54 -1.10 12.96 -5.01
CA ALA A 54 -0.48 14.28 -5.19
C ALA A 54 0.40 14.36 -6.46
N LYS A 55 0.90 13.22 -6.94
CA LYS A 55 1.65 13.09 -8.20
C LYS A 55 0.77 12.76 -9.40
N GLY A 56 -0.54 12.62 -9.23
CA GLY A 56 -1.50 12.28 -10.30
C GLY A 56 -1.39 10.83 -10.79
N VAL A 57 -0.73 9.94 -10.03
CA VAL A 57 -0.42 8.56 -10.42
C VAL A 57 -1.09 7.52 -9.51
N GLN A 58 -2.22 7.88 -8.88
CA GLN A 58 -2.99 6.98 -8.01
C GLN A 58 -3.39 5.67 -8.71
N TYR A 59 -3.54 5.68 -10.04
CA TYR A 59 -3.86 4.49 -10.84
C TYR A 59 -2.73 3.44 -10.83
N MET A 60 -1.50 3.81 -10.45
CA MET A 60 -0.38 2.87 -10.33
C MET A 60 -0.34 2.13 -8.98
N LEU A 61 -1.20 2.51 -8.02
CA LEU A 61 -1.21 1.94 -6.67
C LEU A 61 -2.42 1.03 -6.45
N VAL A 62 -2.18 -0.27 -6.31
CA VAL A 62 -3.20 -1.23 -5.88
C VAL A 62 -3.05 -1.52 -4.39
N LYS A 63 -4.15 -1.42 -3.64
CA LYS A 63 -4.21 -1.65 -2.19
C LYS A 63 -5.09 -2.87 -1.90
N SER A 64 -4.57 -3.81 -1.11
CA SER A 64 -5.26 -5.07 -0.79
C SER A 64 -5.24 -5.39 0.70
N ALA A 65 -6.31 -6.01 1.20
CA ALA A 65 -6.32 -6.60 2.53
C ALA A 65 -7.10 -7.93 2.57
N TYR A 66 -6.88 -8.73 3.60
CA TYR A 66 -7.51 -10.05 3.73
C TYR A 66 -9.02 -9.98 3.97
N THR A 67 -9.47 -9.08 4.86
CA THR A 67 -10.90 -8.91 5.21
C THR A 67 -11.49 -7.65 4.59
N GLY A 68 -12.81 -7.64 4.37
CA GLY A 68 -13.51 -6.48 3.82
C GLY A 68 -13.38 -5.22 4.68
N VAL A 69 -13.43 -5.37 6.01
CA VAL A 69 -13.24 -4.24 6.94
C VAL A 69 -11.82 -3.65 6.82
N ALA A 70 -10.80 -4.50 6.77
CA ALA A 70 -9.42 -4.02 6.60
C ALA A 70 -9.19 -3.39 5.22
N ALA A 71 -9.83 -3.91 4.18
CA ALA A 71 -9.75 -3.34 2.83
C ALA A 71 -10.38 -1.95 2.78
N SER A 72 -11.56 -1.77 3.38
CA SER A 72 -12.24 -0.47 3.50
C SER A 72 -11.37 0.58 4.23
N LEU A 73 -10.69 0.18 5.31
CA LEU A 73 -9.81 1.09 6.08
C LEU A 73 -8.63 1.67 5.28
N ILE A 74 -8.22 0.99 4.21
CA ILE A 74 -7.14 1.47 3.32
C ILE A 74 -7.67 1.93 1.97
N ASP A 75 -8.99 2.02 1.81
CA ASP A 75 -9.64 2.32 0.53
C ASP A 75 -9.13 1.37 -0.59
N GLY A 76 -9.04 0.09 -0.24
CA GLY A 76 -8.55 -0.98 -1.09
C GLY A 76 -9.61 -2.04 -1.36
N LYS A 77 -9.20 -3.09 -2.05
CA LYS A 77 -10.03 -4.27 -2.33
C LYS A 77 -9.58 -5.45 -1.47
N THR A 78 -10.43 -6.45 -1.31
CA THR A 78 -9.97 -7.68 -0.68
C THR A 78 -8.99 -8.42 -1.59
N THR A 79 -8.02 -9.14 -1.03
CA THR A 79 -7.03 -9.90 -1.80
C THR A 79 -7.72 -10.89 -2.76
N HIS A 80 -8.80 -11.55 -2.31
CA HIS A 80 -9.56 -12.46 -3.17
C HIS A 80 -10.24 -11.75 -4.34
N THR A 81 -10.78 -10.55 -4.12
CA THR A 81 -11.37 -9.74 -5.20
C THR A 81 -10.31 -9.31 -6.21
N LEU A 82 -9.10 -8.95 -5.77
CA LEU A 82 -8.02 -8.51 -6.66
C LEU A 82 -7.40 -9.66 -7.45
N ALA A 83 -7.21 -10.82 -6.82
CA ALA A 83 -6.61 -11.98 -7.45
C ALA A 83 -7.61 -12.79 -8.31
N SER A 84 -8.85 -12.31 -8.48
CA SER A 84 -9.95 -13.08 -9.10
C SER A 84 -10.15 -14.46 -8.46
N LEU A 85 -9.87 -14.57 -7.16
CA LEU A 85 -10.15 -15.79 -6.39
C LEU A 85 -11.64 -15.77 -6.05
N SER A 86 -12.45 -16.29 -6.97
CA SER A 86 -13.84 -16.65 -6.68
C SER A 86 -13.84 -17.59 -5.47
N LEU A 87 -14.47 -17.19 -4.37
CA LEU A 87 -14.83 -18.15 -3.33
C LEU A 87 -15.87 -19.07 -3.97
N ASN A 88 -15.46 -20.27 -4.38
CA ASN A 88 -16.42 -21.33 -4.68
C ASN A 88 -17.22 -21.56 -3.39
N LYS A 89 -18.44 -21.04 -3.37
CA LYS A 89 -19.48 -21.56 -2.49
C LYS A 89 -19.99 -22.81 -3.18
N ASP A 90 -19.33 -23.93 -2.89
CA ASP A 90 -19.87 -25.23 -3.25
C ASP A 90 -21.22 -25.38 -2.54
N GLY A 91 -22.25 -25.69 -3.33
CA GLY A 91 -23.59 -26.04 -2.88
C GLY A 91 -23.70 -27.51 -2.49
#